data_AF-A0A3Q1JGI3-F1
#
_entry.id   AF-A0A3Q1JGI3-F1
#
_cell.length_a   1.000
_cell.length_b   1.000
_cell.length_c   1.000
_cell.angle_alpha   90.00
_cell.angle_beta   90.00
_cell.angle_gamma   90.00
#
_symmetry.space_group_name_H-M   'P 1'
#
loop_
_entity.id
_entity.type
_entity.pdbx_description
1 polymer ?
#
loop_
_entity_poly.entity_id
_entity_poly.type
_entity_poly.pdbx_seq_one_letter_code
_entity_poly.pdbx_strand_id
1 'polypeptide(L)'
;MVSCGNMLKSVLVAIVLVAVAESGSTSEKLASCCEQVTKQEIMEPILGYLVQSKSVKPCVNAVIFQTEKALFCVHPRAPWVHRKIIALKQEKRQTISSPSVSPSGVSLLSIITSTASTSLPSFSSSSETPVGENISDQNV
;
A
#
# COMPACT_ATOMS: atom_id res chain seq x y z
N MET A 1 -19.27 47.34 36.88
CA MET A 1 -19.86 46.10 36.36
C MET A 1 -19.12 45.76 35.06
N VAL A 2 -18.21 44.79 35.09
CA VAL A 2 -17.51 44.32 33.88
C VAL A 2 -18.57 43.65 33.00
N SER A 3 -18.75 44.18 31.79
CA SER A 3 -19.78 43.71 30.86
C SER A 3 -19.58 42.22 30.55
N CYS A 4 -20.51 41.39 31.01
CA CYS A 4 -20.50 39.94 30.83
C CYS A 4 -20.38 39.56 29.34
N GLY A 5 -20.92 40.38 28.45
CA GLY A 5 -20.84 40.18 26.99
C GLY A 5 -19.42 40.25 26.43
N ASN A 6 -18.53 41.08 27.00
CA ASN A 6 -17.14 41.17 26.54
C ASN A 6 -16.31 39.96 27.02
N MET A 7 -16.61 39.44 28.22
CA MET A 7 -15.95 38.26 28.76
C MET A 7 -16.30 37.00 27.95
N LEU A 8 -17.59 36.82 27.61
CA LEU A 8 -18.04 35.69 26.79
C LEU A 8 -17.43 35.72 25.37
N LYS A 9 -17.29 36.90 24.76
CA LYS A 9 -16.61 37.07 23.48
C LYS A 9 -15.13 36.69 23.56
N SER A 10 -14.43 37.12 24.61
CA SER A 10 -13.02 36.77 24.80
C SER A 10 -12.81 35.27 25.03
N VAL A 11 -13.71 34.62 25.78
CA VAL A 11 -13.67 33.17 26.02
C VAL A 11 -13.94 32.40 24.73
N LEU A 12 -14.92 32.82 23.93
CA LEU A 12 -15.19 32.24 22.61
C LEU A 12 -13.99 32.34 21.67
N VAL A 13 -13.34 33.51 21.59
CA VAL A 13 -12.12 33.69 20.78
C VAL A 13 -11.00 32.79 21.27
N ALA A 14 -10.78 32.68 22.58
CA ALA A 14 -9.76 31.80 23.14
C ALA A 14 -10.01 30.31 22.83
N ILE A 15 -11.26 29.85 22.96
CA ILE A 15 -11.64 28.47 22.63
C ILE A 15 -11.45 28.19 21.14
N VAL A 16 -11.82 29.12 20.25
CA VAL A 16 -11.61 28.98 18.80
C VAL A 16 -10.12 28.92 18.47
N LEU A 17 -9.29 29.76 19.09
CA LEU A 17 -7.84 29.74 18.87
C LEU A 17 -7.19 28.44 19.34
N VAL A 18 -7.62 27.90 20.49
CA VAL A 18 -7.15 26.59 21.00
C VAL A 18 -7.61 25.45 20.09
N ALA A 19 -8.88 25.43 19.67
CA ALA A 19 -9.40 24.40 18.76
C ALA A 19 -8.70 24.41 17.39
N VAL A 20 -8.36 25.58 16.86
CA VAL A 20 -7.60 25.72 15.61
C VAL A 20 -6.14 25.24 15.77
N ALA A 21 -5.53 25.42 16.94
CA ALA A 21 -4.17 24.93 17.21
C ALA A 21 -4.07 23.40 17.30
N GLU A 22 -5.13 22.73 17.78
CA GLU A 22 -5.17 21.26 17.88
C GLU A 22 -5.61 20.57 16.57
N SER A 23 -6.23 21.29 15.63
CA SER A 23 -6.72 20.76 14.35
C SER A 23 -5.64 20.55 13.29
N GLY A 24 -4.35 20.61 13.65
CA GLY A 24 -3.22 20.67 12.72
C GLY A 24 -2.61 19.34 12.27
N SER A 25 -3.30 18.19 12.38
CA SER A 25 -2.71 16.89 11.99
C SER A 25 -3.55 16.06 11.02
N THR A 26 -4.47 16.65 10.27
CA THR A 26 -4.98 15.99 9.06
C THR A 26 -4.04 16.33 7.91
N SER A 27 -3.21 15.36 7.56
CA SER A 27 -2.29 15.36 6.43
C SER A 27 -3.06 15.37 5.09
N GLU A 28 -3.91 16.37 4.88
CA GLU A 28 -4.57 16.66 3.61
C GLU A 28 -3.90 17.85 2.91
N LYS A 29 -2.67 18.19 3.34
CA LYS A 29 -1.78 19.08 2.60
C LYS A 29 -1.34 18.31 1.36
N LEU A 30 -1.98 18.59 0.22
CA LEU A 30 -1.37 18.35 -1.09
C LEU A 30 0.03 18.98 -1.06
N ALA A 31 1.05 18.16 -0.84
CA ALA A 31 2.38 18.64 -0.51
C ALA A 31 2.96 19.40 -1.71
N SER A 32 3.23 20.70 -1.55
CA SER A 32 4.02 21.48 -2.50
C SER A 32 5.37 20.78 -2.79
N CYS A 33 5.93 20.13 -1.76
CA CYS A 33 6.98 19.11 -1.83
C CYS A 33 7.21 18.49 -0.44
N CYS A 34 7.93 17.37 -0.35
CA CYS A 34 8.45 16.88 0.92
C CYS A 34 9.56 17.78 1.46
N GLU A 35 9.40 18.26 2.70
CA GLU A 35 10.43 19.00 3.44
C GLU A 35 11.19 18.11 4.43
N GLN A 36 10.54 17.04 4.91
CA GLN A 36 11.09 16.03 5.80
C GLN A 36 10.81 14.63 5.24
N VAL A 37 11.65 13.66 5.60
CA VAL A 37 11.52 12.27 5.16
C VAL A 37 11.74 11.30 6.31
N THR A 38 10.95 10.24 6.34
CA THR A 38 11.16 9.11 7.26
C THR A 38 11.90 7.96 6.58
N LYS A 39 12.57 7.12 7.37
CA LYS A 39 13.12 5.82 6.94
C LYS A 39 12.26 4.64 7.44
N GLN A 40 11.28 4.91 8.29
CA GLN A 40 10.40 3.90 8.86
C GLN A 40 9.57 3.23 7.76
N GLU A 41 9.38 1.92 7.89
CA GLU A 41 8.55 1.16 6.97
C GLU A 41 7.06 1.46 7.18
N ILE A 42 6.35 1.66 6.08
CA ILE A 42 4.91 1.88 6.08
C ILE A 42 4.22 0.52 6.14
N MET A 43 3.41 0.31 7.17
CA MET A 43 2.64 -0.92 7.38
C MET A 43 1.33 -0.93 6.59
N GLU A 44 0.83 0.24 6.20
CA GLU A 44 -0.40 0.38 5.43
C GLU A 44 -0.23 -0.06 3.96
N PRO A 45 -1.31 -0.53 3.31
CA PRO A 45 -1.28 -0.82 1.88
C PRO A 45 -0.89 0.42 1.06
N ILE A 46 0.12 0.25 0.20
CA ILE A 46 0.60 1.31 -0.68
C ILE A 46 -0.06 1.12 -2.04
N LEU A 47 -0.82 2.11 -2.47
CA LEU A 47 -1.56 2.12 -3.75
C LEU A 47 -0.70 2.65 -4.90
N GLY A 48 0.29 3.47 -4.59
CA GLY A 48 1.12 4.11 -5.60
C GLY A 48 2.30 4.87 -5.01
N TYR A 49 3.10 5.46 -5.89
CA TYR A 49 4.23 6.26 -5.48
C TYR A 49 4.55 7.36 -6.50
N LEU A 50 5.16 8.45 -6.01
CA LEU A 50 5.76 9.52 -6.80
C LEU A 50 7.22 9.67 -6.39
N VAL A 51 8.11 9.98 -7.34
CA VAL A 51 9.52 10.29 -7.04
C VAL A 51 9.71 11.80 -7.10
N GLN A 52 10.16 12.38 -6.00
CA GLN A 52 10.51 13.80 -5.90
C GLN A 52 12.03 13.95 -5.98
N SER A 53 12.55 14.20 -7.18
CA SER A 53 13.98 14.41 -7.41
C SER A 53 14.45 15.83 -7.12
N LYS A 54 13.53 16.81 -6.99
CA LYS A 54 13.87 18.22 -6.79
C LYS A 54 14.17 18.48 -5.31
N SER A 55 15.44 18.71 -4.98
CA SER A 55 15.92 19.04 -3.63
C SER A 55 16.28 20.54 -3.48
N VAL A 56 15.37 21.42 -3.89
CA VAL A 56 15.53 22.87 -3.72
C VAL A 56 14.85 23.28 -2.42
N LYS A 57 15.58 23.84 -1.46
CA LYS A 57 15.05 24.22 -0.14
C LYS A 57 13.73 25.00 -0.29
N PRO A 58 12.67 24.63 0.46
CA PRO A 58 12.67 23.68 1.58
C PRO A 58 12.53 22.20 1.17
N CYS A 59 12.35 21.90 -0.11
CA CYS A 59 12.15 20.54 -0.63
C CYS A 59 13.40 19.68 -0.52
N VAL A 60 13.22 18.42 -0.12
CA VAL A 60 14.27 17.40 -0.07
C VAL A 60 14.01 16.28 -1.07
N ASN A 61 15.02 15.46 -1.37
CA ASN A 61 14.82 14.29 -2.21
C ASN A 61 13.99 13.23 -1.46
N ALA A 62 12.88 12.79 -2.05
CA ALA A 62 11.92 11.90 -1.41
C ALA A 62 11.23 10.95 -2.41
N VAL A 63 10.80 9.81 -1.92
CA VAL A 63 9.75 9.00 -2.54
C VAL A 63 8.47 9.24 -1.75
N ILE A 64 7.41 9.67 -2.42
CA ILE A 64 6.10 9.88 -1.81
C ILE A 64 5.29 8.61 -2.05
N PHE A 65 4.98 7.87 -1.00
CA PHE A 65 4.07 6.73 -1.11
C PHE A 65 2.64 7.17 -0.83
N GLN A 66 1.72 6.74 -1.69
CA GLN A 66 0.29 6.95 -1.52
C GLN A 66 -0.33 5.71 -0.88
N THR A 67 -1.04 5.93 0.22
CA THR A 67 -1.89 4.93 0.89
C THR A 67 -3.35 5.36 0.75
N GLU A 68 -4.27 4.56 1.27
CA GLU A 68 -5.69 4.94 1.32
C GLU A 68 -5.94 6.20 2.16
N LYS A 69 -5.14 6.40 3.21
CA LYS A 69 -5.37 7.46 4.21
C LYS A 69 -4.50 8.69 4.00
N ALA A 70 -3.25 8.50 3.54
CA ALA A 70 -2.26 9.56 3.54
C ALA A 70 -1.15 9.40 2.51
N LEU A 71 -0.39 10.49 2.33
CA LEU A 71 0.87 10.53 1.60
C LEU A 71 2.05 10.52 2.57
N PHE A 72 3.01 9.62 2.34
CA PHE A 72 4.19 9.47 3.18
C PHE A 72 5.47 9.86 2.42
N CYS A 73 6.17 10.88 2.93
CA CYS A 73 7.49 11.28 2.44
C CYS A 73 8.58 10.35 3.00
N VAL A 74 9.16 9.50 2.14
CA VAL A 74 10.14 8.50 2.53
C VAL A 74 11.49 8.78 1.90
N HIS A 75 12.55 8.52 2.66
CA HIS A 75 13.92 8.68 2.18
C HIS A 75 14.23 7.65 1.09
N PRO A 76 14.70 8.04 -0.11
CA PRO A 76 14.88 7.12 -1.23
C PRO A 76 15.87 5.96 -0.96
N ARG A 77 16.79 6.15 -0.01
CA ARG A 77 17.79 5.14 0.39
C ARG A 77 17.35 4.23 1.54
N ALA A 78 16.10 4.30 2.00
CA ALA A 78 15.62 3.34 3.00
C ALA A 78 15.57 1.91 2.38
N PRO A 79 16.06 0.86 3.08
CA PRO A 79 16.29 -0.46 2.48
C PRO A 79 15.06 -1.16 1.86
N TRP A 80 13.85 -0.81 2.33
CA TRP A 80 12.59 -1.40 1.87
C TRP A 80 12.01 -0.70 0.63
N VAL A 81 12.40 0.55 0.37
CA VAL A 81 11.79 1.42 -0.66
C VAL A 81 11.93 0.83 -2.05
N HIS A 82 13.14 0.37 -2.39
CA HIS A 82 13.40 -0.17 -3.72
C HIS A 82 12.57 -1.43 -3.99
N ARG A 83 12.53 -2.34 -3.02
CA ARG A 83 11.73 -3.57 -3.11
C ARG A 83 10.24 -3.27 -3.29
N LYS A 84 9.71 -2.30 -2.53
CA LYS A 84 8.30 -1.89 -2.63
C LYS A 84 7.97 -1.26 -4.00
N ILE A 85 8.84 -0.39 -4.53
CA ILE A 85 8.64 0.21 -5.87
C ILE A 85 8.64 -0.87 -6.96
N ILE A 86 9.51 -1.88 -6.88
CA ILE A 86 9.55 -2.97 -7.86
C ILE A 86 8.23 -3.75 -7.83
N ALA A 87 7.74 -4.13 -6.65
CA ALA A 87 6.48 -4.85 -6.50
C ALA A 87 5.29 -4.08 -7.13
N LEU A 88 5.17 -2.78 -6.84
CA LEU A 88 4.14 -1.92 -7.41
C LEU A 88 4.22 -1.83 -8.94
N LYS A 89 5.43 -1.77 -9.50
CA LYS A 89 5.63 -1.78 -10.96
C LYS A 89 5.21 -3.10 -11.60
N GLN A 90 5.41 -4.23 -10.90
CA GLN A 90 5.01 -5.55 -11.39
C GLN A 90 3.49 -5.71 -11.38
N GLU A 91 2.81 -5.33 -10.29
CA GLU A 91 1.35 -5.35 -10.20
C GLU A 91 0.70 -4.48 -11.28
N LYS A 92 1.23 -3.27 -11.52
CA LYS A 92 0.73 -2.39 -12.58
C LYS A 92 0.87 -2.98 -13.99
N ARG A 93 1.88 -3.81 -14.23
CA ARG A 93 2.05 -4.49 -15.53
C ARG A 93 1.05 -5.64 -15.71
N GLN A 94 0.77 -6.39 -14.64
CA GLN A 94 -0.18 -7.50 -14.67
C GLN A 94 -1.63 -7.03 -14.85
N THR A 95 -1.99 -5.89 -14.26
CA THR A 95 -3.31 -5.26 -14.47
C THR A 95 -3.49 -4.69 -15.88
N ILE A 96 -2.41 -4.31 -16.57
CA ILE A 96 -2.47 -3.82 -17.95
C ILE A 96 -2.46 -4.98 -18.96
N SER A 97 -1.81 -6.11 -18.65
CA SER A 97 -1.78 -7.29 -19.55
C SER A 97 -2.92 -8.28 -19.34
N SER A 98 -3.76 -8.09 -18.31
CA SER A 98 -4.95 -8.91 -18.09
C SER A 98 -6.17 -8.13 -18.57
N PRO A 99 -6.93 -8.59 -19.58
CA PRO A 99 -8.24 -8.02 -19.83
C PRO A 99 -9.06 -8.16 -18.53
N SER A 100 -9.61 -7.04 -18.07
CA SER A 100 -10.51 -6.95 -16.93
C SER A 100 -11.67 -7.94 -17.08
N VAL A 101 -11.52 -9.17 -16.57
CA VAL A 101 -12.65 -10.07 -16.34
C VAL A 101 -13.27 -9.65 -15.02
N SER A 102 -14.38 -8.91 -15.12
CA SER A 102 -15.29 -8.66 -14.00
C SER A 102 -15.56 -9.97 -13.23
N PRO A 103 -15.55 -9.98 -11.89
CA PRO A 103 -16.00 -11.12 -11.11
C PRO A 103 -17.54 -11.12 -11.06
N SER A 104 -18.20 -11.32 -12.20
CA SER A 104 -19.66 -11.46 -12.30
C SER A 104 -20.00 -12.06 -13.67
N GLY A 105 -19.89 -13.37 -13.77
CA GLY A 105 -20.23 -14.09 -15.00
C GLY A 105 -20.00 -15.57 -14.78
N VAL A 106 -20.90 -16.18 -14.01
CA VAL A 106 -21.08 -17.63 -13.95
C VAL A 106 -20.89 -18.24 -15.35
N SER A 107 -19.84 -19.03 -15.53
CA SER A 107 -19.61 -19.73 -16.79
C SER A 107 -20.53 -20.95 -16.83
N LEU A 108 -21.77 -20.71 -17.24
CA LEU A 108 -22.83 -21.72 -17.39
C LEU A 108 -22.97 -22.15 -18.86
N LEU A 109 -21.87 -22.55 -19.50
CA LEU A 109 -21.95 -23.17 -20.83
C LEU A 109 -20.84 -24.21 -21.01
N SER A 110 -21.10 -25.39 -20.47
CA SER A 110 -20.73 -26.66 -21.11
C SER A 110 -21.57 -27.79 -20.51
N ILE A 111 -22.90 -27.65 -20.61
CA ILE A 111 -23.81 -28.78 -20.58
C ILE A 111 -24.16 -29.09 -22.03
N ILE A 112 -23.66 -30.20 -22.59
CA ILE A 112 -24.50 -31.23 -23.22
C ILE A 112 -23.67 -32.48 -23.58
N THR A 113 -23.92 -33.53 -22.81
CA THR A 113 -24.20 -34.92 -23.22
C THR A 113 -23.50 -35.45 -24.48
N SER A 114 -22.61 -36.42 -24.27
CA SER A 114 -22.53 -37.58 -25.15
C SER A 114 -22.27 -38.85 -24.32
N THR A 115 -23.28 -39.70 -24.34
CA THR A 115 -23.36 -41.06 -23.84
C THR A 115 -22.41 -41.96 -24.62
N ALA A 116 -21.49 -42.64 -23.94
CA ALA A 116 -21.02 -43.98 -24.31
C ALA A 116 -20.28 -44.62 -23.12
N SER A 117 -20.99 -45.57 -22.52
CA SER A 117 -20.59 -46.68 -21.66
C SER A 117 -19.09 -47.04 -21.59
N THR A 118 -18.63 -47.38 -20.38
CA THR A 118 -18.16 -48.74 -19.96
C THR A 118 -16.93 -48.69 -19.03
N SER A 119 -17.08 -49.38 -17.89
CA SER A 119 -16.07 -49.97 -16.98
C SER A 119 -15.10 -49.08 -16.18
N LEU A 120 -15.36 -49.04 -14.86
CA LEU A 120 -14.37 -48.95 -13.77
C LEU A 120 -13.39 -50.16 -13.84
N PRO A 121 -12.15 -50.08 -13.31
CA PRO A 121 -11.98 -50.16 -11.86
C PRO A 121 -10.87 -49.28 -11.23
N SER A 122 -11.09 -49.07 -9.93
CA SER A 122 -10.26 -48.56 -8.83
C SER A 122 -8.80 -48.98 -8.80
N PHE A 123 -7.86 -48.10 -8.39
CA PHE A 123 -6.68 -48.35 -7.52
C PHE A 123 -6.17 -46.98 -7.00
N SER A 124 -6.39 -46.59 -5.73
CA SER A 124 -5.56 -46.83 -4.52
C SER A 124 -4.45 -45.80 -4.27
N SER A 125 -4.51 -45.20 -3.07
CA SER A 125 -3.63 -44.20 -2.43
C SER A 125 -2.15 -44.59 -2.25
N SER A 126 -1.30 -43.57 -2.06
CA SER A 126 -0.20 -43.43 -1.05
C SER A 126 0.91 -42.52 -1.59
N SER A 127 1.17 -41.32 -1.05
CA SER A 127 1.94 -40.94 0.16
C SER A 127 3.48 -40.90 -0.04
N GLU A 128 4.04 -39.70 0.21
CA GLU A 128 5.37 -39.34 0.74
C GLU A 128 6.67 -40.00 0.21
N THR A 129 7.67 -39.18 -0.17
CA THR A 129 8.80 -38.76 0.70
C THR A 129 9.86 -37.93 -0.05
N PRO A 130 10.71 -37.18 0.68
CA PRO A 130 11.74 -36.28 0.16
C PRO A 130 13.10 -36.97 0.01
N VAL A 131 13.99 -36.40 -0.82
CA VAL A 131 15.42 -36.72 -0.79
C VAL A 131 16.20 -35.43 -0.55
N GLY A 132 16.86 -35.40 0.60
CA GLY A 132 17.88 -34.42 0.96
C GLY A 132 19.28 -34.88 0.57
N GLU A 133 20.25 -34.09 1.02
CA GLU A 133 21.71 -34.27 0.98
C GLU A 133 22.33 -33.99 -0.41
N ASN A 134 23.27 -33.06 -0.55
CA ASN A 134 24.56 -33.14 0.12
C ASN A 134 25.25 -31.76 0.32
N ILE A 135 25.98 -31.70 1.43
CA ILE A 135 26.95 -30.71 1.88
C ILE A 135 28.21 -30.72 1.00
N SER A 136 28.81 -29.55 0.79
CA SER A 136 30.27 -29.39 0.85
C SER A 136 30.67 -27.92 0.97
N ASP A 137 31.09 -27.57 2.19
CA ASP A 137 32.09 -26.56 2.48
C ASP A 137 33.27 -26.59 1.50
N GLN A 138 33.74 -25.42 1.07
CA GLN A 138 35.18 -25.20 0.90
C GLN A 138 35.50 -23.70 0.99
N ASN A 139 35.92 -23.29 2.17
CA ASN A 139 36.83 -22.18 2.42
C ASN A 139 38.13 -22.40 1.62
N VAL A 140 38.58 -21.41 0.83
CA VAL A 140 39.93 -20.80 0.81
C VAL A 140 39.81 -19.44 0.11
#